data_AF-A0A6B1BIR2-F1
#
_entry.id   AF-A0A6B1BIR2-F1
#
_cell.length_a   1.000
_cell.length_b   1.000
_cell.length_c   1.000
_cell.angle_alpha   90.00
_cell.angle_beta   90.00
_cell.angle_gamma   90.00
#
_symmetry.space_group_name_H-M   'P 1'
#
loop_
_entity.id
_entity.type
_entity.pdbx_description
1 polymer ?
#
loop_
_entity_poly.entity_id
_entity_poly.type
_entity_poly.pdbx_seq_one_letter_code
_entity_poly.pdbx_strand_id
1 'polypeptide(L)'
;MDSGQHIRASFVQTSDGLVAENDYARILLSPVQGQVFSDHLVEATECNCLIRPLNEKDISVYIDDQSVETLGFLRDGYALWGRLATGDHPGHIRFCIRSGQADLLYAELDVRPSHLDYETDYQIMCADLERMSRELVYLLPDQTRISTRLTDDKGSNLDFHQVLDRLLNQLVRTLHAILKRPHRHLKTVQHIRAVDRAQGRDPDAIVDMIRSPQFWTHSETDLPHLPIADDVVCTHLRETHRHSDIDTSLNRHLVARLKRLSLRARSIAHTDLGHRLKIYVDRCLRLLPLPPARRDDALPVHVDVRYQTAFALIRDLNCALAPCKGGPFDLSFRDTHALYEYWVYFTLVHTLCDIGFVPIRDDNLFHLTNRGLSVSPAQGESSAIYLQRGEYRIRCLYNMTYTTSSGRALTHDLRPDMIIEINNSNACAGMSKSSRERAIYAFDAKYRREDYNGTWIPMREDIDKMHAYRDAIGQVIDTDFQRILKSAVVLFPAQVDSAYQTHAFYTSLSYGIGGLPLLPGDANTLSALKEYIKEHILS
;
A
#
# COMPACT_ATOMS: atom_id res chain seq x y z
N MET A 1 33.73 7.18 2.14
CA MET A 1 32.28 7.42 2.31
C MET A 1 31.71 6.24 3.07
N ASP A 2 31.97 6.17 4.38
CA ASP A 2 31.52 5.07 5.25
C ASP A 2 31.26 5.55 6.70
N SER A 3 30.96 6.84 6.89
CA SER A 3 30.92 7.48 8.22
C SER A 3 29.53 7.48 8.88
N GLY A 4 28.53 6.81 8.30
CA GLY A 4 27.15 6.83 8.82
C GLY A 4 26.80 5.74 9.83
N GLN A 5 27.59 4.65 9.90
CA GLN A 5 27.25 3.48 10.73
C GLN A 5 27.75 3.58 12.18
N HIS A 6 28.87 4.27 12.44
CA HIS A 6 29.48 4.31 13.78
C HIS A 6 28.77 5.25 14.77
N ILE A 7 27.87 6.12 14.29
CA ILE A 7 27.17 7.11 15.13
C ILE A 7 25.88 6.52 15.74
N ARG A 8 25.25 5.53 15.10
CA ARG A 8 23.97 4.99 15.58
C ARG A 8 24.17 3.87 16.58
N ALA A 9 23.49 3.97 17.73
CA ALA A 9 23.41 2.91 18.73
C ALA A 9 21.94 2.54 18.99
N SER A 10 21.67 1.25 19.15
CA SER A 10 20.34 0.74 19.55
C SER A 10 20.36 0.39 21.04
N PHE A 11 19.23 0.60 21.72
CA PHE A 11 19.07 0.17 23.10
C PHE A 11 18.95 -1.35 23.19
N VAL A 12 19.69 -1.94 24.14
CA VAL A 12 19.67 -3.38 24.46
C VAL A 12 19.41 -3.54 25.95
N GLN A 13 18.55 -4.49 26.33
CA GLN A 13 18.30 -4.82 27.74
C GLN A 13 19.53 -5.48 28.36
N THR A 14 19.86 -5.05 29.57
CA THR A 14 20.92 -5.59 30.44
C THR A 14 20.37 -5.80 31.85
N SER A 15 21.16 -6.43 32.75
CA SER A 15 20.79 -6.59 34.17
C SER A 15 20.52 -5.26 34.88
N ASP A 16 21.11 -4.18 34.38
CA ASP A 16 21.10 -2.86 35.03
C ASP A 16 20.11 -1.89 34.35
N GLY A 17 19.39 -2.33 33.31
CA GLY A 17 18.43 -1.55 32.53
C GLY A 17 18.71 -1.54 31.03
N LEU A 18 18.28 -0.49 30.31
CA LEU A 18 18.47 -0.34 28.86
C LEU A 18 19.77 0.40 28.56
N VAL A 19 20.61 -0.16 27.69
CA VAL A 19 21.91 0.42 27.33
C VAL A 19 22.01 0.66 25.83
N ALA A 20 22.39 1.87 25.43
CA ALA A 20 22.85 2.16 24.07
C ALA A 20 24.31 2.62 24.13
N GLU A 21 25.20 1.93 23.41
CA GLU A 21 26.65 2.15 23.45
C GLU A 21 27.26 2.04 22.05
N ASN A 22 28.22 2.91 21.74
CA ASN A 22 29.11 2.80 20.58
C ASN A 22 30.56 3.09 21.02
N ASP A 23 31.49 3.22 20.07
CA ASP A 23 32.92 3.48 20.36
C ASP A 23 33.19 4.84 21.06
N TYR A 24 32.19 5.72 21.19
CA TYR A 24 32.38 7.11 21.63
C TYR A 24 31.64 7.43 22.94
N ALA A 25 30.44 6.90 23.14
CA ALA A 25 29.59 7.23 24.29
C ALA A 25 28.67 6.08 24.67
N ARG A 26 28.17 6.14 25.91
CA ARG A 26 27.20 5.21 26.48
C ARG A 26 26.06 5.94 27.16
N ILE A 27 24.84 5.51 26.87
CA ILE A 27 23.61 5.88 27.57
C ILE A 27 23.12 4.65 28.34
N LEU A 28 22.86 4.82 29.63
CA LEU A 28 22.25 3.83 30.50
C LEU A 28 20.96 4.40 31.07
N LEU A 29 19.84 3.72 30.84
CA LEU A 29 18.57 3.98 31.49
C LEU A 29 18.35 2.89 32.53
N SER A 30 18.13 3.25 33.80
CA SER A 30 17.86 2.31 34.89
C SER A 30 16.53 2.63 35.59
N PRO A 31 15.84 1.62 36.14
CA PRO A 31 14.54 1.80 36.78
C PRO A 31 14.62 2.66 38.04
N VAL A 32 13.56 3.42 38.31
CA VAL A 32 13.32 4.07 39.59
C VAL A 32 12.76 3.04 40.58
N GLN A 33 13.09 3.15 41.87
CA GLN A 33 12.92 2.07 42.87
C GLN A 33 11.49 1.49 42.94
N GLY A 34 11.32 0.28 42.39
CA GLY A 34 10.06 -0.48 42.38
C GLY A 34 9.66 -1.01 40.99
N GLN A 35 10.19 -0.44 39.91
CA GLN A 35 9.97 -0.89 38.53
C GLN A 35 10.78 -2.15 38.15
N VAL A 36 10.38 -2.79 37.05
CA VAL A 36 11.19 -3.74 36.26
C VAL A 36 11.12 -3.28 34.80
N PHE A 37 12.25 -3.19 34.10
CA PHE A 37 12.25 -2.88 32.66
C PHE A 37 12.05 -4.13 31.82
N SER A 38 11.09 -4.09 30.90
CA SER A 38 10.99 -5.01 29.77
C SER A 38 11.97 -4.58 28.65
N ASP A 39 11.85 -5.17 27.46
CA ASP A 39 12.64 -4.84 26.26
C ASP A 39 12.46 -3.37 25.80
N HIS A 40 11.47 -2.67 26.34
CA HIS A 40 10.97 -1.37 25.94
C HIS A 40 10.46 -0.59 27.16
N LEU A 41 10.35 0.74 27.08
CA LEU A 41 9.66 1.53 28.11
C LEU A 41 8.21 1.76 27.70
N VAL A 42 7.34 2.06 28.67
CA VAL A 42 5.95 2.45 28.41
C VAL A 42 5.70 3.92 28.73
N GLU A 43 4.58 4.48 28.29
CA GLU A 43 4.09 5.81 28.69
C GLU A 43 4.11 5.99 30.22
N ALA A 44 4.30 7.23 30.66
CA ALA A 44 4.38 7.63 32.08
C ALA A 44 5.42 6.86 32.91
N THR A 45 6.47 6.32 32.27
CA THR A 45 7.61 5.68 32.96
C THR A 45 8.66 6.72 33.30
N GLU A 46 9.01 6.83 34.58
CA GLU A 46 10.20 7.57 35.02
C GLU A 46 11.42 6.64 35.08
N CYS A 47 12.56 7.05 34.52
CA CYS A 47 13.82 6.32 34.62
C CYS A 47 14.98 7.23 35.03
N ASN A 48 15.99 6.64 35.67
CA ASN A 48 17.27 7.30 35.86
C ASN A 48 18.08 7.18 34.57
N CYS A 49 18.61 8.28 34.07
CA CYS A 49 19.42 8.33 32.86
C CYS A 49 20.85 8.73 33.23
N LEU A 50 21.82 7.88 32.85
CA LEU A 50 23.24 8.13 32.99
C LEU A 50 23.89 8.14 31.60
N ILE A 51 24.57 9.22 31.28
CA ILE A 51 25.23 9.42 29.99
C ILE A 51 26.71 9.67 30.25
N ARG A 52 27.59 8.86 29.63
CA ARG A 52 29.05 9.03 29.74
C ARG A 52 29.73 8.99 28.37
N PRO A 53 30.74 9.84 28.12
CA PRO A 53 31.67 9.64 27.02
C PRO A 53 32.66 8.53 27.39
N LEU A 54 33.09 7.75 26.39
CA LEU A 54 34.12 6.72 26.54
C LEU A 54 35.52 7.27 26.22
N ASN A 55 35.63 8.16 25.22
CA ASN A 55 36.91 8.68 24.72
C ASN A 55 37.02 10.22 24.72
N GLU A 56 35.90 10.94 24.77
CA GLU A 56 35.85 12.40 24.62
C GLU A 56 35.71 13.17 25.93
N LYS A 57 36.21 14.41 25.93
CA LYS A 57 36.46 15.21 27.16
C LYS A 57 35.65 16.50 27.30
N ASP A 58 34.71 16.75 26.40
CA ASP A 58 33.42 17.32 26.77
C ASP A 58 32.35 16.80 25.81
N ILE A 59 31.10 16.80 26.25
CA ILE A 59 29.94 16.45 25.45
C ILE A 59 28.79 17.41 25.72
N SER A 60 28.04 17.76 24.68
CA SER A 60 26.71 18.34 24.77
C SER A 60 25.68 17.27 24.41
N VAL A 61 24.59 17.21 25.18
CA VAL A 61 23.56 16.19 25.00
C VAL A 61 22.21 16.84 24.80
N TYR A 62 21.48 16.34 23.82
CA TYR A 62 20.13 16.74 23.49
C TYR A 62 19.19 15.54 23.57
N ILE A 63 18.03 15.75 24.19
CA ILE A 63 16.91 14.81 24.21
C ILE A 63 15.74 15.52 23.54
N ASP A 64 15.23 14.97 22.44
CA ASP A 64 14.17 15.56 21.61
C ASP A 64 14.41 17.06 21.29
N ASP A 65 15.64 17.34 20.83
CA ASP A 65 16.14 18.67 20.49
C ASP A 65 16.25 19.67 21.66
N GLN A 66 15.97 19.25 22.90
CA GLN A 66 16.19 20.05 24.12
C GLN A 66 17.51 19.66 24.80
N SER A 67 18.29 20.64 25.25
CA SER A 67 19.54 20.34 25.98
C SER A 67 19.23 19.77 27.37
N VAL A 68 20.00 18.77 27.79
CA VAL A 68 19.77 18.07 29.06
C VAL A 68 19.91 18.96 30.29
N GLU A 69 20.66 20.07 30.20
CA GLU A 69 20.74 21.08 31.25
C GLU A 69 19.38 21.76 31.49
N THR A 70 18.58 21.95 30.43
CA THR A 70 17.21 22.49 30.53
C THR A 70 16.26 21.47 31.14
N LEU A 71 16.53 20.18 30.93
CA LEU A 71 15.79 19.05 31.50
C LEU A 71 16.23 18.72 32.95
N GLY A 72 17.15 19.50 33.53
CA GLY A 72 17.58 19.35 34.93
C GLY A 72 18.60 18.24 35.18
N PHE A 73 19.32 17.78 34.14
CA PHE A 73 20.43 16.85 34.33
C PHE A 73 21.60 17.52 35.04
N LEU A 74 22.23 16.79 35.96
CA LEU A 74 23.39 17.21 36.71
C LEU A 74 24.66 16.61 36.10
N ARG A 75 25.73 17.41 36.06
CA ARG A 75 27.04 17.00 35.54
C ARG A 75 27.97 16.64 36.69
N ASP A 76 28.54 15.44 36.65
CA ASP A 76 29.56 14.94 37.58
C ASP A 76 30.80 14.50 36.79
N GLY A 77 31.84 15.32 36.81
CA GLY A 77 33.00 15.17 35.92
C GLY A 77 32.59 15.22 34.44
N TYR A 78 32.82 14.13 33.72
CA TYR A 78 32.43 13.97 32.31
C TYR A 78 31.09 13.24 32.12
N ALA A 79 30.47 12.75 33.21
CA ALA A 79 29.19 12.07 33.15
C ALA A 79 28.04 13.05 33.42
N LEU A 80 26.88 12.76 32.83
CA LEU A 80 25.62 13.46 33.03
C LEU A 80 24.61 12.48 33.63
N TRP A 81 23.92 12.89 34.68
CA TRP A 81 22.89 12.08 35.31
C TRP A 81 21.62 12.90 35.52
N GLY A 82 20.46 12.31 35.30
CA GLY A 82 19.17 12.98 35.48
C GLY A 82 18.01 11.99 35.49
N ARG A 83 16.81 12.52 35.73
CA ARG A 83 15.57 11.77 35.52
C ARG A 83 15.03 12.03 34.13
N LEU A 84 14.54 10.98 33.50
CA LEU A 84 13.84 11.06 32.22
C LEU A 84 12.43 10.49 32.41
N ALA A 85 11.42 11.27 32.04
CA ALA A 85 10.04 10.81 31.97
C ALA A 85 9.70 10.50 30.51
N THR A 86 9.07 9.35 30.24
CA THR A 86 8.70 8.97 28.87
C THR A 86 7.52 9.75 28.30
N GLY A 87 6.83 10.53 29.13
CA GLY A 87 5.66 11.33 28.77
C GLY A 87 4.39 10.49 28.62
N ASP A 88 3.25 11.18 28.41
CA ASP A 88 1.92 10.57 28.33
C ASP A 88 1.55 10.08 26.91
N HIS A 89 2.51 10.08 25.97
CA HIS A 89 2.27 9.73 24.58
C HIS A 89 3.30 8.72 24.10
N PRO A 90 2.92 7.74 23.28
CA PRO A 90 3.82 6.75 22.74
C PRO A 90 4.68 7.38 21.63
N GLY A 91 5.90 6.89 21.45
CA GLY A 91 6.86 7.52 20.55
C GLY A 91 8.29 7.07 20.76
N HIS A 92 9.26 7.85 20.27
CA HIS A 92 10.66 7.49 20.36
C HIS A 92 11.51 8.67 20.78
N ILE A 93 11.97 8.63 22.03
CA ILE A 93 12.85 9.64 22.61
C ILE A 93 14.20 9.58 21.93
N ARG A 94 14.59 10.70 21.32
CA ARG A 94 15.83 10.81 20.55
C ARG A 94 16.93 11.37 21.42
N PHE A 95 18.01 10.60 21.54
CA PHE A 95 19.24 11.05 22.18
C PHE A 95 20.26 11.43 21.12
N CYS A 96 20.77 12.65 21.20
CA CYS A 96 21.88 13.12 20.38
C CYS A 96 23.01 13.60 21.29
N ILE A 97 24.15 12.94 21.21
CA ILE A 97 25.38 13.31 21.92
C ILE A 97 26.34 13.92 20.92
N ARG A 98 26.87 15.11 21.23
CA ARG A 98 27.77 15.88 20.37
C ARG A 98 29.05 16.24 21.11
N SER A 99 30.14 16.35 20.37
CA SER A 99 31.36 17.06 20.80
C SER A 99 31.67 18.15 19.78
N GLY A 100 31.54 19.41 20.19
CA GLY A 100 31.60 20.56 19.28
C GLY A 100 30.53 20.51 18.19
N GLN A 101 30.95 20.34 16.93
CA GLN A 101 30.06 20.23 15.76
C GLN A 101 29.88 18.79 15.26
N ALA A 102 30.50 17.79 15.90
CA ALA A 102 30.42 16.40 15.50
C ALA A 102 29.39 15.62 16.33
N ASP A 103 28.49 14.90 15.67
CA ASP A 103 27.59 13.93 16.30
C ASP A 103 28.37 12.67 16.68
N LEU A 104 28.42 12.35 17.97
CA LEU A 104 29.14 11.19 18.52
C LEU A 104 28.25 9.96 18.66
N LEU A 105 26.99 10.16 19.07
CA LEU A 105 26.03 9.08 19.24
C LEU A 105 24.61 9.59 18.95
N TYR A 106 23.87 8.80 18.20
CA TYR A 106 22.44 8.95 17.99
C TYR A 106 21.74 7.65 18.39
N ALA A 107 20.81 7.73 19.34
CA ALA A 107 20.01 6.58 19.77
C ALA A 107 18.53 6.97 19.87
N GLU A 108 17.66 6.07 19.42
CA GLU A 108 16.22 6.19 19.60
C GLU A 108 15.79 5.13 20.60
N LEU A 109 15.24 5.57 21.72
CA LEU A 109 14.45 4.73 22.61
C LEU A 109 13.09 4.45 21.96
N ASP A 110 12.38 3.41 22.39
CA ASP A 110 10.98 3.16 22.01
C ASP A 110 10.11 3.21 23.27
N VAL A 111 9.05 4.04 23.24
CA VAL A 111 8.06 4.22 24.30
C VAL A 111 6.74 3.68 23.80
N ARG A 112 6.28 2.58 24.42
CA ARG A 112 5.04 1.90 24.07
C ARG A 112 3.85 2.36 24.91
N PRO A 113 2.64 2.30 24.37
CA PRO A 113 1.43 2.54 25.17
C PRO A 113 1.21 1.45 26.22
N SER A 114 0.67 1.82 27.37
CA SER A 114 0.45 0.90 28.50
C SER A 114 -0.93 0.23 28.52
N HIS A 115 -1.91 0.68 27.71
CA HIS A 115 -3.34 0.38 27.96
C HIS A 115 -4.16 -0.29 26.83
N LEU A 116 -3.59 -0.70 25.70
CA LEU A 116 -4.26 -1.51 24.67
C LEU A 116 -3.30 -2.58 24.10
N ASP A 117 -3.81 -3.64 23.50
CA ASP A 117 -3.01 -4.64 22.76
C ASP A 117 -2.54 -4.07 21.40
N TYR A 118 -1.85 -2.92 21.44
CA TYR A 118 -1.48 -2.09 20.29
C TYR A 118 -0.77 -2.87 19.18
N GLU A 119 0.13 -3.79 19.53
CA GLU A 119 0.88 -4.55 18.53
C GLU A 119 -0.02 -5.51 17.75
N THR A 120 -0.92 -6.19 18.45
CA THR A 120 -1.91 -7.07 17.84
C THR A 120 -2.90 -6.27 17.00
N ASP A 121 -3.44 -5.18 17.54
CA ASP A 121 -4.37 -4.30 16.84
C ASP A 121 -3.72 -3.69 15.59
N TYR A 122 -2.47 -3.24 15.67
CA TYR A 122 -1.72 -2.71 14.54
C TYR A 122 -1.59 -3.74 13.41
N GLN A 123 -1.22 -4.98 13.74
CA GLN A 123 -1.06 -6.05 12.75
C GLN A 123 -2.41 -6.39 12.10
N ILE A 124 -3.48 -6.48 12.90
CA ILE A 124 -4.83 -6.73 12.40
C ILE A 124 -5.28 -5.60 11.48
N MET A 125 -5.15 -4.33 11.91
CA MET A 125 -5.55 -3.16 11.11
C MET A 125 -4.79 -3.08 9.79
N CYS A 126 -3.47 -3.34 9.80
CA CYS A 126 -2.68 -3.38 8.57
C CYS A 126 -3.17 -4.46 7.60
N ALA A 127 -3.41 -5.68 8.10
CA ALA A 127 -3.91 -6.78 7.28
C ALA A 127 -5.31 -6.49 6.71
N ASP A 128 -6.18 -5.93 7.54
CA ASP A 128 -7.52 -5.51 7.16
C ASP A 128 -7.50 -4.40 6.11
N LEU A 129 -6.68 -3.36 6.30
CA LEU A 129 -6.51 -2.28 5.33
C LEU A 129 -5.99 -2.80 3.99
N GLU A 130 -5.02 -3.72 3.99
CA GLU A 130 -4.56 -4.36 2.75
C GLU A 130 -5.69 -5.11 2.05
N ARG A 131 -6.46 -5.90 2.80
CA ARG A 131 -7.58 -6.69 2.27
C ARG A 131 -8.67 -5.78 1.69
N MET A 132 -9.19 -4.85 2.49
CA MET A 132 -10.27 -3.93 2.10
C MET A 132 -9.86 -3.03 0.93
N SER A 133 -8.62 -2.52 0.92
CA SER A 133 -8.12 -1.70 -0.19
C SER A 133 -8.10 -2.48 -1.51
N ARG A 134 -7.68 -3.75 -1.48
CA ARG A 134 -7.67 -4.61 -2.67
C ARG A 134 -9.08 -4.85 -3.17
N GLU A 135 -9.98 -5.28 -2.29
CA GLU A 135 -11.38 -5.54 -2.63
C GLU A 135 -12.06 -4.33 -3.30
N LEU A 136 -11.90 -3.13 -2.72
CA LEU A 136 -12.49 -1.91 -3.26
C LEU A 136 -11.98 -1.58 -4.67
N VAL A 137 -10.67 -1.74 -4.91
CA VAL A 137 -10.06 -1.51 -6.22
C VAL A 137 -10.62 -2.45 -7.29
N TYR A 138 -10.92 -3.70 -6.93
CA TYR A 138 -11.52 -4.67 -7.85
C TYR A 138 -13.00 -4.42 -8.14
N LEU A 139 -13.72 -3.82 -7.18
CA LEU A 139 -15.13 -3.49 -7.35
C LEU A 139 -15.33 -2.18 -8.15
N LEU A 140 -14.35 -1.27 -8.16
CA LEU A 140 -14.45 0.01 -8.87
C LEU A 140 -14.53 -0.19 -10.41
N PRO A 141 -15.46 0.49 -11.10
CA PRO A 141 -15.70 0.28 -12.53
C PRO A 141 -14.70 0.98 -13.46
N ASP A 142 -13.76 1.75 -12.93
CA ASP A 142 -12.99 2.70 -13.73
C ASP A 142 -12.04 1.99 -14.72
N GLN A 143 -12.30 2.23 -16.01
CA GLN A 143 -11.88 1.40 -17.14
C GLN A 143 -10.37 1.44 -17.44
N THR A 144 -9.62 2.30 -16.74
CA THR A 144 -8.19 2.52 -16.94
C THR A 144 -7.32 1.70 -15.97
N ARG A 145 -7.93 1.18 -14.90
CA ARG A 145 -7.23 0.63 -13.75
C ARG A 145 -7.08 -0.89 -13.82
N ILE A 146 -8.15 -1.63 -14.13
CA ILE A 146 -8.12 -3.09 -14.30
C ILE A 146 -8.52 -3.45 -15.73
N SER A 147 -7.66 -4.21 -16.39
CA SER A 147 -7.60 -4.27 -17.86
C SER A 147 -8.36 -5.42 -18.50
N THR A 148 -8.82 -6.39 -17.71
CA THR A 148 -9.80 -7.39 -18.16
C THR A 148 -11.13 -7.19 -17.45
N ARG A 149 -12.11 -6.63 -18.18
CA ARG A 149 -13.53 -6.76 -17.83
C ARG A 149 -13.84 -8.25 -17.78
N LEU A 150 -13.98 -8.81 -16.58
CA LEU A 150 -14.56 -10.13 -16.39
C LEU A 150 -16.04 -9.97 -16.76
N THR A 151 -16.39 -10.30 -17.99
CA THR A 151 -17.78 -10.28 -18.46
C THR A 151 -18.61 -11.28 -17.66
N ASP A 152 -19.80 -10.84 -17.29
CA ASP A 152 -20.89 -11.58 -16.63
C ASP A 152 -20.62 -12.01 -15.18
N ASP A 153 -21.07 -11.19 -14.21
CA ASP A 153 -22.37 -11.46 -13.57
C ASP A 153 -22.92 -10.18 -12.93
N LYS A 154 -24.24 -9.99 -13.00
CA LYS A 154 -24.91 -8.83 -12.41
C LYS A 154 -24.93 -8.97 -10.89
N GLY A 155 -24.18 -8.12 -10.19
CA GLY A 155 -24.53 -7.68 -8.84
C GLY A 155 -24.41 -8.69 -7.69
N SER A 156 -23.48 -9.64 -7.75
CA SER A 156 -23.14 -10.47 -6.58
C SER A 156 -21.85 -9.98 -5.92
N ASN A 157 -21.81 -10.04 -4.58
CA ASN A 157 -20.61 -9.91 -3.76
C ASN A 157 -19.59 -10.97 -4.22
N LEU A 158 -18.80 -10.62 -5.23
CA LEU A 158 -17.71 -11.43 -5.70
C LEU A 158 -16.58 -11.33 -4.66
N ASP A 159 -16.42 -12.40 -3.89
CA ASP A 159 -15.26 -12.59 -3.03
C ASP A 159 -13.97 -12.35 -3.84
N PHE A 160 -13.05 -11.58 -3.26
CA PHE A 160 -11.74 -11.27 -3.83
C PHE A 160 -11.02 -12.52 -4.33
N HIS A 161 -11.14 -13.65 -3.62
CA HIS A 161 -10.58 -14.93 -4.05
C HIS A 161 -11.13 -15.38 -5.42
N GLN A 162 -12.43 -15.20 -5.67
CA GLN A 162 -13.06 -15.54 -6.94
C GLN A 162 -12.60 -14.62 -8.08
N VAL A 163 -12.29 -13.35 -7.78
CA VAL A 163 -11.70 -12.43 -8.75
C VAL A 163 -10.31 -12.91 -9.14
N LEU A 164 -9.46 -13.24 -8.16
CA LEU A 164 -8.10 -13.75 -8.40
C LEU A 164 -8.11 -15.05 -9.20
N ASP A 165 -9.00 -15.99 -8.87
CA ASP A 165 -9.14 -17.25 -9.59
C ASP A 165 -9.54 -17.04 -11.05
N ARG A 166 -10.47 -16.11 -11.31
CA ARG A 166 -10.86 -15.75 -12.68
C ARG A 166 -9.70 -15.14 -13.46
N LEU A 167 -8.94 -14.21 -12.87
CA LEU A 167 -7.75 -13.63 -13.49
C LEU A 167 -6.69 -14.68 -13.81
N LEU A 168 -6.41 -15.59 -12.87
CA LEU A 168 -5.48 -16.69 -13.08
C LEU A 168 -5.94 -17.61 -14.22
N ASN A 169 -7.20 -18.03 -14.21
CA ASN A 169 -7.75 -18.92 -15.24
C ASN A 169 -7.72 -18.26 -16.63
N GLN A 170 -8.03 -16.97 -16.72
CA GLN A 170 -7.94 -16.21 -17.97
C GLN A 170 -6.48 -16.05 -18.44
N LEU A 171 -5.54 -15.83 -17.51
CA LEU A 171 -4.12 -15.77 -17.84
C LEU A 171 -3.63 -17.10 -18.41
N VAL A 172 -3.97 -18.22 -17.76
CA VAL A 172 -3.60 -19.57 -18.23
C VAL A 172 -4.12 -19.83 -19.65
N ARG A 173 -5.40 -19.50 -19.93
CA ARG A 173 -5.97 -19.64 -21.27
C ARG A 173 -5.23 -18.79 -22.32
N THR A 174 -4.95 -17.53 -21.98
CA THR A 174 -4.24 -16.59 -22.86
C THR A 174 -2.81 -17.05 -23.13
N LEU A 175 -2.08 -17.48 -22.10
CA LEU A 175 -0.71 -18.00 -22.24
C LEU A 175 -0.68 -19.29 -23.06
N HIS A 176 -1.63 -20.21 -22.88
CA HIS A 176 -1.75 -21.39 -23.73
C HIS A 176 -1.96 -21.02 -25.21
N ALA A 177 -2.78 -20.00 -25.51
CA ALA A 177 -2.98 -19.53 -26.87
C ALA A 177 -1.71 -18.90 -27.48
N ILE A 178 -0.91 -18.20 -26.66
CA ILE A 178 0.40 -17.66 -27.08
C ILE A 178 1.38 -18.79 -27.33
N LEU A 179 1.50 -19.77 -26.42
CA LEU A 179 2.45 -20.88 -26.56
C LEU A 179 2.16 -21.77 -27.78
N LYS A 180 0.88 -21.93 -28.16
CA LYS A 180 0.51 -22.64 -29.40
C LYS A 180 0.98 -21.92 -30.66
N ARG A 181 0.97 -20.59 -30.67
CA ARG A 181 1.35 -19.76 -31.84
C ARG A 181 2.09 -18.50 -31.34
N PRO A 182 3.36 -18.63 -30.93
CA PRO A 182 4.14 -17.51 -30.43
C PRO A 182 4.45 -16.55 -31.56
N HIS A 183 4.63 -15.27 -31.22
CA HIS A 183 5.05 -14.25 -32.17
C HIS A 183 6.40 -14.64 -32.79
N ARG A 184 6.50 -14.51 -34.11
CA ARG A 184 7.65 -14.95 -34.92
C ARG A 184 8.12 -13.79 -35.79
N HIS A 185 9.42 -13.73 -36.02
CA HIS A 185 10.01 -12.88 -37.04
C HIS A 185 10.85 -13.73 -37.99
N LEU A 186 11.07 -13.22 -39.20
CA LEU A 186 12.00 -13.86 -40.13
C LEU A 186 13.41 -13.39 -39.79
N LYS A 187 14.25 -14.33 -39.40
CA LYS A 187 15.67 -14.09 -39.14
C LYS A 187 16.49 -14.59 -40.32
N THR A 188 17.27 -13.68 -40.88
CA THR A 188 18.18 -13.94 -41.98
C THR A 188 19.53 -14.37 -41.41
N VAL A 189 19.97 -15.58 -41.72
CA VAL A 189 21.29 -16.09 -41.33
C VAL A 189 22.09 -16.37 -42.59
N GLN A 190 23.34 -15.93 -42.57
CA GLN A 190 24.28 -16.18 -43.65
C GLN A 190 25.19 -17.35 -43.27
N HIS A 191 25.26 -18.37 -44.13
CA HIS A 191 26.16 -19.51 -43.98
C HIS A 191 27.19 -19.48 -45.10
N ILE A 192 28.46 -19.75 -44.77
CA ILE A 192 29.48 -20.03 -45.78
C ILE A 192 29.50 -21.55 -45.99
N ARG A 193 29.24 -22.00 -47.22
CA ARG A 193 29.23 -23.41 -47.59
C ARG A 193 30.12 -23.63 -48.80
N ALA A 194 30.69 -24.82 -48.92
CA ALA A 194 31.40 -25.20 -50.14
C ALA A 194 30.45 -25.17 -51.35
N VAL A 195 30.98 -24.82 -52.52
CA VAL A 195 30.20 -24.59 -53.76
C VAL A 195 29.36 -25.83 -54.13
N ASP A 196 29.85 -27.03 -53.85
CA ASP A 196 29.18 -28.31 -54.11
C ASP A 196 27.91 -28.54 -53.26
N ARG A 197 27.84 -27.91 -52.08
CA ARG A 197 26.73 -28.06 -51.11
C ARG A 197 25.84 -26.83 -51.01
N ALA A 198 26.16 -25.78 -51.76
CA ALA A 198 25.36 -24.57 -51.81
C ALA A 198 24.12 -24.79 -52.71
N GLN A 199 22.93 -24.60 -52.15
CA GLN A 199 21.63 -24.65 -52.83
C GLN A 199 21.02 -23.27 -53.15
N GLY A 200 21.62 -22.17 -52.67
CA GLY A 200 21.09 -20.82 -52.78
C GLY A 200 21.85 -19.95 -53.78
N ARG A 201 21.16 -19.53 -54.86
CA ARG A 201 21.65 -18.51 -55.82
C ARG A 201 21.22 -17.13 -55.35
N ASP A 202 21.97 -16.53 -54.42
CA ASP A 202 21.84 -15.11 -54.06
C ASP A 202 22.90 -14.31 -54.85
N PRO A 203 22.53 -13.58 -55.93
CA PRO A 203 23.51 -12.93 -56.82
C PRO A 203 24.43 -11.95 -56.10
N ASP A 204 23.89 -11.22 -55.11
CA ASP A 204 24.66 -10.24 -54.33
C ASP A 204 25.68 -10.94 -53.42
N ALA A 205 25.34 -12.12 -52.89
CA ALA A 205 26.24 -12.92 -52.07
C ALA A 205 27.40 -13.53 -52.88
N ILE A 206 27.19 -13.83 -54.16
CA ILE A 206 28.24 -14.27 -55.09
C ILE A 206 29.20 -13.10 -55.37
N VAL A 207 28.67 -11.90 -55.64
CA VAL A 207 29.46 -10.68 -55.90
C VAL A 207 30.32 -10.31 -54.69
N ASP A 208 29.76 -10.37 -53.48
CA ASP A 208 30.49 -10.07 -52.24
C ASP A 208 31.64 -11.04 -51.97
N MET A 209 31.47 -12.33 -52.27
CA MET A 209 32.53 -13.31 -52.06
C MET A 209 33.57 -13.35 -53.20
N ILE A 210 33.19 -12.98 -54.43
CA ILE A 210 34.17 -12.65 -55.48
C ILE A 210 35.05 -11.48 -55.02
N ARG A 211 34.54 -10.52 -54.24
CA ARG A 211 35.32 -9.37 -53.72
C ARG A 211 36.11 -9.66 -52.45
N SER A 212 36.06 -10.88 -51.91
CA SER A 212 36.66 -11.24 -50.61
C SER A 212 37.84 -12.22 -50.80
N PRO A 213 39.11 -11.73 -50.83
CA PRO A 213 40.28 -12.53 -51.22
C PRO A 213 40.60 -13.73 -50.31
N GLN A 214 40.09 -13.71 -49.08
CA GLN A 214 40.29 -14.77 -48.09
C GLN A 214 39.64 -16.13 -48.45
N PHE A 215 38.80 -16.17 -49.47
CA PHE A 215 38.16 -17.40 -49.97
C PHE A 215 38.64 -17.82 -51.36
N TRP A 216 39.70 -17.17 -51.82
CA TRP A 216 40.33 -17.46 -53.10
C TRP A 216 41.41 -18.53 -52.89
N THR A 217 41.44 -19.52 -53.78
CA THR A 217 42.48 -20.54 -53.81
C THR A 217 43.04 -20.63 -55.23
N HIS A 218 44.35 -20.89 -55.34
CA HIS A 218 44.97 -21.11 -56.65
C HIS A 218 44.59 -22.48 -57.21
N SER A 219 44.46 -22.52 -58.54
CA SER A 219 43.90 -23.62 -59.34
C SER A 219 44.69 -24.95 -59.27
N GLU A 220 44.62 -25.67 -58.14
CA GLU A 220 45.06 -27.06 -58.00
C GLU A 220 44.06 -27.92 -57.18
N THR A 221 42.76 -27.59 -57.22
CA THR A 221 41.75 -28.30 -56.41
C THR A 221 40.80 -29.12 -57.26
N ASP A 222 40.71 -30.43 -56.99
CA ASP A 222 39.70 -31.37 -57.55
C ASP A 222 38.26 -31.10 -57.04
N LEU A 223 38.06 -30.07 -56.20
CA LEU A 223 36.77 -29.73 -55.63
C LEU A 223 35.95 -28.84 -56.59
N PRO A 224 34.61 -28.96 -56.60
CA PRO A 224 33.75 -28.03 -57.35
C PRO A 224 33.99 -26.58 -56.90
N HIS A 225 34.21 -25.69 -57.86
CA HIS A 225 34.61 -24.31 -57.60
C HIS A 225 34.00 -23.33 -58.63
N LEU A 226 34.00 -22.04 -58.29
CA LEU A 226 33.59 -20.95 -59.18
C LEU A 226 34.83 -20.20 -59.68
N PRO A 227 35.07 -20.09 -61.00
CA PRO A 227 36.22 -19.37 -61.54
C PRO A 227 36.05 -17.85 -61.32
N ILE A 228 37.10 -17.20 -60.81
CA ILE A 228 37.17 -15.74 -60.63
C ILE A 228 38.06 -15.10 -61.70
N ALA A 229 39.25 -15.68 -61.92
CA ALA A 229 40.25 -15.28 -62.93
C ALA A 229 41.11 -16.52 -63.30
N ASP A 230 41.99 -16.41 -64.30
CA ASP A 230 42.69 -17.54 -64.95
C ASP A 230 43.28 -18.58 -63.97
N ASP A 231 43.84 -18.14 -62.83
CA ASP A 231 44.46 -19.03 -61.83
C ASP A 231 43.79 -18.98 -60.43
N VAL A 232 42.61 -18.35 -60.31
CA VAL A 232 41.96 -18.08 -59.02
C VAL A 232 40.53 -18.58 -59.00
N VAL A 233 40.24 -19.47 -58.05
CA VAL A 233 38.91 -20.09 -57.90
C VAL A 233 38.34 -19.85 -56.50
N CYS A 234 37.00 -19.76 -56.42
CA CYS A 234 36.28 -19.71 -55.15
C CYS A 234 35.74 -21.10 -54.81
N THR A 235 36.11 -21.63 -53.65
CA THR A 235 35.68 -22.97 -53.19
C THR A 235 34.42 -22.94 -52.35
N HIS A 236 33.95 -21.75 -51.98
CA HIS A 236 32.83 -21.55 -51.08
C HIS A 236 31.87 -20.49 -51.63
N LEU A 237 30.67 -20.42 -51.05
CA LEU A 237 29.65 -19.41 -51.30
C LEU A 237 28.97 -19.02 -50.00
N ARG A 238 28.51 -17.77 -49.94
CA ARG A 238 27.69 -17.26 -48.84
C ARG A 238 26.22 -17.42 -49.21
N GLU A 239 25.47 -18.15 -48.39
CA GLU A 239 24.05 -18.38 -48.58
C GLU A 239 23.23 -17.66 -47.53
N THR A 240 22.17 -17.01 -48.00
CA THR A 240 21.21 -16.31 -47.15
C THR A 240 20.00 -17.21 -46.90
N HIS A 241 19.85 -17.77 -45.70
CA HIS A 241 18.68 -18.56 -45.30
C HIS A 241 17.78 -17.74 -44.36
N ARG A 242 16.48 -17.68 -44.67
CA ARG A 242 15.47 -17.08 -43.79
C ARG A 242 14.77 -18.19 -43.02
N HIS A 243 14.84 -18.13 -41.69
CA HIS A 243 14.09 -19.04 -40.83
C HIS A 243 13.19 -18.24 -39.87
N SER A 244 12.06 -18.84 -39.49
CA SER A 244 11.13 -18.27 -38.53
C SER A 244 11.70 -18.41 -37.12
N ASP A 245 12.05 -17.29 -36.48
CA ASP A 245 12.58 -17.25 -35.12
C ASP A 245 11.53 -16.66 -34.15
N ILE A 246 11.37 -17.31 -32.99
CA ILE A 246 10.46 -16.86 -31.93
C ILE A 246 11.14 -15.87 -30.97
N ASP A 247 12.45 -15.65 -31.07
CA ASP A 247 13.16 -14.69 -30.24
C ASP A 247 12.87 -13.24 -30.66
N THR A 248 11.66 -12.79 -30.34
CA THR A 248 11.12 -11.48 -30.70
C THR A 248 11.02 -10.60 -29.46
N SER A 249 11.07 -9.27 -29.63
CA SER A 249 10.92 -8.34 -28.50
C SER A 249 9.63 -8.62 -27.71
N LEU A 250 8.52 -8.93 -28.37
CA LEU A 250 7.25 -9.31 -27.71
C LEU A 250 7.39 -10.53 -26.79
N ASN A 251 8.04 -11.60 -27.25
CA ASN A 251 8.25 -12.80 -26.44
C ASN A 251 9.22 -12.54 -25.29
N ARG A 252 10.30 -11.78 -25.53
CA ARG A 252 11.23 -11.39 -24.46
C ARG A 252 10.56 -10.54 -23.38
N HIS A 253 9.63 -9.65 -23.76
CA HIS A 253 8.85 -8.86 -22.79
C HIS A 253 7.88 -9.74 -21.99
N LEU A 254 7.23 -10.69 -22.65
CA LEU A 254 6.38 -11.66 -21.97
C LEU A 254 7.19 -12.46 -20.94
N VAL A 255 8.36 -12.97 -21.33
CA VAL A 255 9.27 -13.68 -20.41
C VAL A 255 9.70 -12.79 -19.24
N ALA A 256 10.08 -11.53 -19.51
CA ALA A 256 10.49 -10.59 -18.45
C ALA A 256 9.36 -10.38 -17.43
N ARG A 257 8.12 -10.20 -17.89
CA ARG A 257 6.94 -10.04 -17.02
C ARG A 257 6.59 -11.32 -16.25
N LEU A 258 6.64 -12.47 -16.91
CA LEU A 258 6.40 -13.78 -16.28
C LEU A 258 7.46 -14.10 -15.21
N LYS A 259 8.74 -13.76 -15.44
CA LYS A 259 9.79 -13.94 -14.42
C LYS A 259 9.51 -13.12 -13.15
N ARG A 260 9.08 -11.86 -13.30
CA ARG A 260 8.68 -11.02 -12.15
C ARG A 260 7.47 -11.60 -11.41
N LEU A 261 6.48 -12.10 -12.16
CA LEU A 261 5.30 -12.75 -11.58
C LEU A 261 5.67 -14.04 -10.85
N SER A 262 6.60 -14.86 -11.38
CA SER A 262 7.11 -16.07 -10.71
C SER A 262 7.80 -15.76 -9.39
N LEU A 263 8.63 -14.71 -9.33
CA LEU A 263 9.28 -14.29 -8.09
C LEU A 263 8.26 -13.93 -7.00
N ARG A 264 7.18 -13.24 -7.37
CA ARG A 264 6.08 -12.91 -6.44
C ARG A 264 5.25 -14.13 -6.07
N ALA A 265 4.91 -14.98 -7.03
CA ALA A 265 4.21 -16.23 -6.75
C ALA A 265 4.97 -17.11 -5.74
N ARG A 266 6.31 -17.06 -5.74
CA ARG A 266 7.16 -17.76 -4.77
C ARG A 266 7.03 -17.22 -3.35
N SER A 267 6.94 -15.90 -3.16
CA SER A 267 6.81 -15.33 -1.81
C SER A 267 5.48 -15.71 -1.14
N ILE A 268 4.45 -15.99 -1.93
CA ILE A 268 3.12 -16.42 -1.47
C ILE A 268 2.82 -17.90 -1.74
N ALA A 269 3.83 -18.73 -2.02
CA ALA A 269 3.64 -20.12 -2.46
C ALA A 269 3.00 -21.03 -1.39
N HIS A 270 2.93 -20.57 -0.14
CA HIS A 270 2.20 -21.23 0.95
C HIS A 270 0.67 -21.16 0.75
N THR A 271 0.18 -20.27 -0.10
CA THR A 271 -1.24 -20.18 -0.50
C THR A 271 -1.53 -21.05 -1.72
N ASP A 272 -2.77 -21.56 -1.85
CA ASP A 272 -3.19 -22.35 -3.03
C ASP A 272 -2.99 -21.58 -4.35
N LEU A 273 -3.43 -20.31 -4.36
CA LEU A 273 -3.29 -19.43 -5.52
C LEU A 273 -1.82 -19.23 -5.90
N GLY A 274 -0.95 -18.95 -4.91
CA GLY A 274 0.48 -18.77 -5.12
C GLY A 274 1.14 -20.02 -5.68
N HIS A 275 0.79 -21.19 -5.14
CA HIS A 275 1.27 -22.48 -5.61
C HIS A 275 0.84 -22.76 -7.05
N ARG A 276 -0.45 -22.60 -7.37
CA ARG A 276 -0.99 -22.77 -8.74
C ARG A 276 -0.34 -21.80 -9.72
N LEU A 277 -0.27 -20.52 -9.38
CA LEU A 277 0.34 -19.48 -10.22
C LEU A 277 1.82 -19.81 -10.51
N LYS A 278 2.58 -20.22 -9.49
CA LYS A 278 3.98 -20.63 -9.63
C LYS A 278 4.12 -21.79 -10.62
N ILE A 279 3.35 -22.86 -10.45
CA ILE A 279 3.39 -24.05 -11.34
C ILE A 279 3.15 -23.64 -12.80
N TYR A 280 2.10 -22.85 -13.06
CA TYR A 280 1.75 -22.43 -14.42
C TYR A 280 2.79 -21.51 -15.03
N VAL A 281 3.24 -20.49 -14.28
CA VAL A 281 4.24 -19.53 -14.79
C VAL A 281 5.57 -20.22 -15.06
N ASP A 282 6.04 -21.08 -14.15
CA ASP A 282 7.29 -21.83 -14.35
C ASP A 282 7.19 -22.81 -15.52
N ARG A 283 6.01 -23.42 -15.75
CA ARG A 283 5.75 -24.22 -16.96
C ARG A 283 5.84 -23.38 -18.22
N CYS A 284 5.24 -22.19 -18.23
CA CYS A 284 5.30 -21.29 -19.38
C CYS A 284 6.73 -20.83 -19.68
N LEU A 285 7.52 -20.51 -18.64
CA LEU A 285 8.93 -20.12 -18.78
C LEU A 285 9.80 -21.27 -19.33
N ARG A 286 9.51 -22.53 -18.98
CA ARG A 286 10.18 -23.70 -19.59
C ARG A 286 9.84 -23.88 -21.06
N LEU A 287 8.58 -23.62 -21.45
CA LEU A 287 8.12 -23.75 -22.83
C LEU A 287 8.54 -22.56 -23.72
N LEU A 288 8.98 -21.46 -23.11
CA LEU A 288 9.47 -20.26 -23.80
C LEU A 288 10.87 -19.89 -23.28
N PRO A 289 11.92 -20.69 -23.58
CA PRO A 289 13.27 -20.56 -22.99
C PRO A 289 14.05 -19.41 -23.65
N LEU A 290 13.52 -18.19 -23.57
CA LEU A 290 14.10 -16.99 -24.16
C LEU A 290 14.73 -16.09 -23.09
N PRO A 291 15.71 -15.25 -23.46
CA PRO A 291 16.19 -14.22 -22.55
C PRO A 291 15.08 -13.19 -22.24
N PRO A 292 15.07 -12.58 -21.05
CA PRO A 292 14.16 -11.48 -20.76
C PRO A 292 14.51 -10.26 -21.62
N ALA A 293 13.52 -9.40 -21.85
CA ALA A 293 13.71 -8.14 -22.59
C ALA A 293 14.80 -7.27 -21.96
N ARG A 294 15.63 -6.68 -22.82
CA ARG A 294 16.65 -5.68 -22.49
C ARG A 294 16.00 -4.29 -22.42
N ARG A 295 16.72 -3.29 -21.87
CA ARG A 295 16.21 -1.91 -21.80
C ARG A 295 15.88 -1.32 -23.18
N ASP A 296 16.67 -1.70 -24.19
CA ASP A 296 16.54 -1.17 -25.56
C ASP A 296 15.56 -1.97 -26.43
N ASP A 297 15.02 -3.09 -25.90
CA ASP A 297 13.99 -3.83 -26.62
C ASP A 297 12.70 -2.99 -26.57
N ALA A 298 12.34 -2.32 -27.66
CA ALA A 298 11.06 -1.63 -27.77
C ALA A 298 9.93 -2.62 -28.07
N LEU A 299 8.73 -2.34 -27.54
CA LEU A 299 7.52 -3.02 -27.98
C LEU A 299 7.18 -2.59 -29.41
N PRO A 300 6.72 -3.50 -30.28
CA PRO A 300 6.23 -3.13 -31.60
C PRO A 300 5.03 -2.18 -31.51
N VAL A 301 4.87 -1.33 -32.53
CA VAL A 301 3.74 -0.38 -32.64
C VAL A 301 2.39 -1.12 -32.59
N HIS A 302 2.30 -2.28 -33.24
CA HIS A 302 1.14 -3.15 -33.20
C HIS A 302 1.45 -4.40 -32.39
N VAL A 303 0.90 -4.45 -31.17
CA VAL A 303 1.01 -5.61 -30.29
C VAL A 303 -0.17 -6.53 -30.55
N ASP A 304 0.07 -7.83 -30.77
CA ASP A 304 -0.97 -8.85 -30.86
C ASP A 304 -1.88 -8.82 -29.62
N VAL A 305 -3.21 -8.85 -29.84
CA VAL A 305 -4.23 -8.77 -28.79
C VAL A 305 -3.98 -9.77 -27.65
N ARG A 306 -3.52 -10.98 -27.96
CA ARG A 306 -3.21 -12.02 -26.94
C ARG A 306 -2.12 -11.54 -25.99
N TYR A 307 -1.09 -10.87 -26.51
CA TYR A 307 0.00 -10.31 -25.70
C TYR A 307 -0.49 -9.11 -24.90
N GLN A 308 -1.32 -8.25 -25.49
CA GLN A 308 -1.94 -7.15 -24.76
C GLN A 308 -2.76 -7.67 -23.57
N THR A 309 -3.61 -8.68 -23.80
CA THR A 309 -4.41 -9.34 -22.76
C THR A 309 -3.53 -10.02 -21.71
N ALA A 310 -2.46 -10.73 -22.11
CA ALA A 310 -1.54 -11.34 -21.16
C ALA A 310 -0.81 -10.28 -20.31
N PHE A 311 -0.38 -9.18 -20.92
CA PHE A 311 0.29 -8.07 -20.25
C PHE A 311 -0.61 -7.36 -19.24
N ALA A 312 -1.86 -7.17 -19.62
CA ALA A 312 -2.96 -6.71 -18.77
C ALA A 312 -3.17 -7.62 -17.56
N LEU A 313 -3.44 -8.91 -17.78
CA LEU A 313 -3.67 -9.89 -16.72
C LEU A 313 -2.47 -10.05 -15.78
N ILE A 314 -1.25 -10.07 -16.32
CA ILE A 314 -0.03 -10.12 -15.51
C ILE A 314 0.11 -8.86 -14.66
N ARG A 315 -0.22 -7.67 -15.18
CA ARG A 315 -0.21 -6.43 -14.40
C ARG A 315 -1.25 -6.47 -13.30
N ASP A 316 -2.47 -6.91 -13.61
CA ASP A 316 -3.58 -6.92 -12.66
C ASP A 316 -3.31 -7.93 -11.53
N LEU A 317 -2.82 -9.14 -11.84
CA LEU A 317 -2.33 -10.11 -10.83
C LEU A 317 -1.14 -9.57 -10.03
N ASN A 318 -0.21 -8.88 -10.69
CA ASN A 318 0.91 -8.26 -10.00
C ASN A 318 0.47 -7.17 -9.03
N CYS A 319 -0.63 -6.47 -9.31
CA CYS A 319 -1.19 -5.52 -8.36
C CYS A 319 -1.90 -6.23 -7.21
N ALA A 320 -2.70 -7.24 -7.54
CA ALA A 320 -3.42 -8.05 -6.55
C ALA A 320 -2.51 -8.66 -5.49
N LEU A 321 -1.29 -9.05 -5.89
CA LEU A 321 -0.36 -9.81 -5.05
C LEU A 321 0.79 -8.98 -4.47
N ALA A 322 1.04 -7.77 -4.97
CA ALA A 322 2.10 -6.92 -4.44
C ALA A 322 1.65 -6.25 -3.14
N PRO A 323 2.54 -6.06 -2.14
CA PRO A 323 2.24 -5.29 -0.93
C PRO A 323 1.69 -3.91 -1.29
N CYS A 324 0.66 -3.48 -0.56
CA CYS A 324 0.13 -2.13 -0.70
C CYS A 324 1.17 -1.10 -0.23
N LYS A 325 1.09 0.12 -0.75
CA LYS A 325 2.00 1.23 -0.44
C LYS A 325 1.22 2.54 -0.25
N GLY A 326 1.88 3.56 0.27
CA GLY A 326 1.29 4.89 0.46
C GLY A 326 0.70 5.06 1.85
N GLY A 327 0.12 6.23 2.10
CA GLY A 327 -0.35 6.74 3.41
C GLY A 327 -0.52 5.69 4.51
N PRO A 328 -1.61 4.90 4.50
CA PRO A 328 -1.91 3.93 5.56
C PRO A 328 -0.88 2.81 5.75
N PHE A 329 -0.08 2.49 4.73
CA PHE A 329 0.90 1.39 4.74
C PHE A 329 2.34 1.88 5.00
N ASP A 330 2.57 3.19 4.93
CA ASP A 330 3.83 3.81 5.32
C ASP A 330 3.81 4.25 6.80
N LEU A 331 2.65 4.17 7.46
CA LEU A 331 2.50 4.43 8.89
C LEU A 331 3.25 3.39 9.70
N SER A 332 3.90 3.87 10.75
CA SER A 332 4.54 2.99 11.73
C SER A 332 3.56 2.66 12.86
N PHE A 333 3.92 1.71 13.72
CA PHE A 333 3.17 1.47 14.96
C PHE A 333 3.08 2.72 15.87
N ARG A 334 3.99 3.71 15.70
CA ARG A 334 3.96 5.03 16.36
C ARG A 334 2.67 5.79 16.03
N ASP A 335 2.13 5.60 14.82
CA ASP A 335 1.00 6.35 14.27
C ASP A 335 -0.32 5.55 14.36
N THR A 336 -0.46 4.69 15.37
CA THR A 336 -1.61 3.78 15.50
C THR A 336 -2.95 4.52 15.55
N HIS A 337 -3.00 5.74 16.11
CA HIS A 337 -4.22 6.56 16.08
C HIS A 337 -4.63 6.93 14.64
N ALA A 338 -3.67 7.31 13.79
CA ALA A 338 -3.90 7.63 12.38
C ALA A 338 -4.18 6.36 11.57
N LEU A 339 -3.52 5.24 11.91
CA LEU A 339 -3.82 3.93 11.32
C LEU A 339 -5.25 3.51 11.64
N TYR A 340 -5.70 3.70 12.88
CA TYR A 340 -7.05 3.41 13.32
C TYR A 340 -8.05 4.29 12.57
N GLU A 341 -7.78 5.57 12.39
CA GLU A 341 -8.60 6.46 11.56
C GLU A 341 -8.75 5.93 10.12
N TYR A 342 -7.65 5.52 9.48
CA TYR A 342 -7.73 4.89 8.16
C TYR A 342 -8.52 3.58 8.20
N TRP A 343 -8.23 2.71 9.15
CA TRP A 343 -8.89 1.42 9.29
C TRP A 343 -10.40 1.60 9.49
N VAL A 344 -10.84 2.56 10.31
CA VAL A 344 -12.25 2.88 10.51
C VAL A 344 -12.88 3.39 9.21
N TYR A 345 -12.22 4.27 8.47
CA TYR A 345 -12.76 4.80 7.20
C TYR A 345 -12.99 3.66 6.19
N PHE A 346 -12.01 2.79 6.01
CA PHE A 346 -12.14 1.63 5.13
C PHE A 346 -13.15 0.61 5.65
N THR A 347 -13.22 0.40 6.96
CA THR A 347 -14.21 -0.49 7.60
C THR A 347 -15.64 -0.01 7.36
N LEU A 348 -15.90 1.30 7.46
CA LEU A 348 -17.21 1.88 7.14
C LEU A 348 -17.58 1.64 5.67
N VAL A 349 -16.65 1.92 4.74
CA VAL A 349 -16.87 1.72 3.31
C VAL A 349 -17.11 0.24 2.99
N HIS A 350 -16.31 -0.66 3.56
CA HIS A 350 -16.46 -2.10 3.40
C HIS A 350 -17.79 -2.60 3.98
N THR A 351 -18.19 -2.10 5.16
CA THR A 351 -19.48 -2.47 5.78
C THR A 351 -20.66 -2.06 4.89
N LEU A 352 -20.58 -0.91 4.21
CA LEU A 352 -21.58 -0.52 3.21
C LEU A 352 -21.61 -1.47 2.02
N CYS A 353 -20.45 -1.92 1.54
CA CYS A 353 -20.36 -2.97 0.51
C CYS A 353 -21.02 -4.28 0.97
N ASP A 354 -20.81 -4.69 2.23
CA ASP A 354 -21.44 -5.88 2.82
C ASP A 354 -22.96 -5.77 2.99
N ILE A 355 -23.51 -4.56 2.91
CA ILE A 355 -24.95 -4.27 2.91
C ILE A 355 -25.50 -4.17 1.47
N GLY A 356 -24.67 -4.41 0.46
CA GLY A 356 -25.03 -4.50 -0.95
C GLY A 356 -24.83 -3.21 -1.75
N PHE A 357 -24.05 -2.26 -1.24
CA PHE A 357 -23.60 -1.12 -2.03
C PHE A 357 -22.41 -1.50 -2.91
N VAL A 358 -22.36 -0.94 -4.12
CA VAL A 358 -21.24 -1.18 -5.06
C VAL A 358 -20.48 0.13 -5.26
N PRO A 359 -19.14 0.14 -5.14
CA PRO A 359 -18.36 1.34 -5.44
C PRO A 359 -18.41 1.66 -6.93
N ILE A 360 -18.69 2.92 -7.24
CA ILE A 360 -18.84 3.43 -8.62
C ILE A 360 -17.73 4.39 -9.02
N ARG A 361 -17.08 5.04 -8.05
CA ARG A 361 -16.04 6.05 -8.29
C ARG A 361 -15.20 6.26 -7.04
N ASP A 362 -13.92 6.52 -7.21
CA ASP A 362 -13.04 7.10 -6.20
C ASP A 362 -12.44 8.40 -6.74
N ASP A 363 -12.25 9.39 -5.87
CA ASP A 363 -11.58 10.65 -6.24
C ASP A 363 -10.04 10.51 -6.17
N ASN A 364 -9.46 9.57 -6.93
CA ASN A 364 -8.01 9.31 -6.98
C ASN A 364 -7.40 8.77 -5.67
N LEU A 365 -8.18 8.02 -4.89
CA LEU A 365 -7.70 7.40 -3.66
C LEU A 365 -6.78 6.20 -3.95
N PHE A 366 -7.03 5.50 -5.06
CA PHE A 366 -6.27 4.31 -5.46
C PHE A 366 -5.41 4.56 -6.70
N HIS A 367 -4.13 4.22 -6.63
CA HIS A 367 -3.20 4.34 -7.75
C HIS A 367 -2.57 2.99 -8.07
N LEU A 368 -2.89 2.46 -9.24
CA LEU A 368 -2.34 1.21 -9.73
C LEU A 368 -1.02 1.44 -10.46
N THR A 369 0.04 0.81 -9.97
CA THR A 369 1.35 0.84 -10.61
C THR A 369 1.85 -0.56 -10.93
N ASN A 370 2.86 -0.69 -11.79
CA ASN A 370 3.56 -1.96 -12.01
C ASN A 370 4.24 -2.52 -10.74
N ARG A 371 4.36 -1.70 -9.68
CA ARG A 371 4.99 -2.08 -8.41
C ARG A 371 3.98 -2.54 -7.36
N GLY A 372 2.70 -2.22 -7.51
CA GLY A 372 1.62 -2.59 -6.59
C GLY A 372 0.52 -1.53 -6.52
N LEU A 373 -0.40 -1.73 -5.59
CA LEU A 373 -1.45 -0.76 -5.26
C LEU A 373 -0.86 0.30 -4.33
N SER A 374 -0.98 1.56 -4.72
CA SER A 374 -0.70 2.70 -3.84
C SER A 374 -2.02 3.31 -3.39
N VAL A 375 -2.17 3.55 -2.10
CA VAL A 375 -3.34 4.18 -1.50
C VAL A 375 -2.92 5.54 -0.98
N SER A 376 -3.59 6.59 -1.42
CA SER A 376 -3.18 7.97 -1.12
C SER A 376 -4.43 8.82 -0.84
N PRO A 377 -5.01 8.69 0.35
CA PRO A 377 -6.10 9.55 0.76
C PRO A 377 -5.56 10.99 0.89
N ALA A 378 -5.95 11.87 -0.02
CA ALA A 378 -5.74 13.31 0.08
C ALA A 378 -6.77 13.94 1.04
N GLN A 379 -6.37 14.90 1.87
CA GLN A 379 -7.30 15.58 2.77
C GLN A 379 -8.40 16.35 2.00
N GLY A 380 -9.64 16.32 2.47
CA GLY A 380 -10.77 17.09 1.91
C GLY A 380 -11.61 16.33 0.87
N GLU A 381 -12.31 17.05 0.00
CA GLU A 381 -13.22 16.46 -1.00
C GLU A 381 -12.53 15.50 -1.98
N SER A 382 -11.20 15.58 -2.09
CA SER A 382 -10.37 14.71 -2.92
C SER A 382 -10.18 13.29 -2.36
N SER A 383 -10.70 12.94 -1.18
CA SER A 383 -10.77 11.55 -0.71
C SER A 383 -12.19 11.11 -0.50
N ALA A 384 -12.90 10.94 -1.60
CA ALA A 384 -14.25 10.42 -1.58
C ALA A 384 -14.35 9.08 -2.31
N ILE A 385 -15.03 8.12 -1.68
CA ILE A 385 -15.52 6.90 -2.34
C ILE A 385 -17.03 7.04 -2.53
N TYR A 386 -17.47 6.81 -3.76
CA TYR A 386 -18.87 6.86 -4.15
C TYR A 386 -19.40 5.45 -4.29
N LEU A 387 -20.51 5.18 -3.61
CA LEU A 387 -21.18 3.89 -3.62
C LEU A 387 -22.62 4.04 -4.13
N GLN A 388 -23.14 2.99 -4.76
CA GLN A 388 -24.51 2.96 -5.25
C GLN A 388 -25.20 1.63 -4.93
N ARG A 389 -26.48 1.71 -4.52
CA ARG A 389 -27.37 0.54 -4.38
C ARG A 389 -28.76 0.92 -4.88
N GLY A 390 -29.12 0.46 -6.09
CA GLY A 390 -30.35 0.92 -6.75
C GLY A 390 -30.35 2.44 -6.92
N GLU A 391 -31.32 3.09 -6.30
CA GLU A 391 -31.52 4.55 -6.31
C GLU A 391 -30.73 5.30 -5.20
N TYR A 392 -30.16 4.59 -4.25
CA TYR A 392 -29.36 5.20 -3.18
C TYR A 392 -27.94 5.48 -3.70
N ARG A 393 -27.50 6.74 -3.56
CA ARG A 393 -26.12 7.16 -3.78
C ARG A 393 -25.51 7.63 -2.48
N ILE A 394 -24.42 6.97 -2.09
CA ILE A 394 -23.65 7.30 -0.90
C ILE A 394 -22.31 7.92 -1.32
N ARG A 395 -21.91 8.98 -0.63
CA ARG A 395 -20.58 9.57 -0.72
C ARG A 395 -19.93 9.46 0.67
N CYS A 396 -18.84 8.69 0.74
CA CYS A 396 -18.00 8.58 1.94
C CYS A 396 -16.81 9.51 1.75
N LEU A 397 -16.68 10.53 2.60
CA LEU A 397 -15.58 11.51 2.56
C LEU A 397 -14.66 11.32 3.76
N TYR A 398 -13.36 11.44 3.51
CA TYR A 398 -12.34 11.41 4.53
C TYR A 398 -11.78 12.81 4.80
N ASN A 399 -11.71 13.20 6.07
CA ASN A 399 -11.09 14.43 6.53
C ASN A 399 -11.64 15.70 5.85
N MET A 400 -12.97 15.80 5.79
CA MET A 400 -13.65 16.92 5.15
C MET A 400 -13.73 18.14 6.07
N THR A 401 -13.22 19.29 5.59
CA THR A 401 -13.35 20.57 6.31
C THR A 401 -14.65 21.30 5.95
N TYR A 402 -15.45 21.62 6.96
CA TYR A 402 -16.60 22.52 6.88
C TYR A 402 -16.16 23.89 7.34
N THR A 403 -16.19 24.88 6.45
CA THR A 403 -15.71 26.23 6.78
C THR A 403 -16.85 27.21 7.05
N THR A 404 -16.58 28.16 7.92
CA THR A 404 -17.45 29.33 8.15
C THR A 404 -17.56 30.20 6.89
N SER A 405 -16.46 30.34 6.14
CA SER A 405 -16.40 31.11 4.88
C SER A 405 -17.31 30.57 3.78
N SER A 406 -17.57 29.26 3.77
CA SER A 406 -18.51 28.63 2.83
C SER A 406 -19.95 28.56 3.36
N GLY A 407 -20.20 29.09 4.57
CA GLY A 407 -21.50 28.99 5.25
C GLY A 407 -21.88 27.55 5.63
N ARG A 408 -20.89 26.64 5.67
CA ARG A 408 -21.09 25.21 5.97
C ARG A 408 -20.82 24.86 7.44
N ALA A 409 -20.24 25.80 8.19
CA ALA A 409 -20.07 25.75 9.63
C ALA A 409 -20.54 27.05 10.28
N LEU A 410 -21.09 26.98 11.49
CA LEU A 410 -21.69 28.13 12.17
C LEU A 410 -20.65 29.05 12.85
N THR A 411 -19.74 28.48 13.64
CA THR A 411 -18.89 29.27 14.57
C THR A 411 -17.41 29.27 14.20
N HIS A 412 -16.86 28.12 13.86
CA HIS A 412 -15.47 27.94 13.45
C HIS A 412 -15.39 26.77 12.46
N ASP A 413 -14.22 26.60 11.83
CA ASP A 413 -14.03 25.53 10.87
C ASP A 413 -14.00 24.18 11.60
N LEU A 414 -14.79 23.23 11.11
CA LEU A 414 -14.98 21.90 11.70
C LEU A 414 -14.46 20.84 10.73
N ARG A 415 -13.82 19.80 11.27
CA ARG A 415 -13.25 18.74 10.46
C ARG A 415 -13.46 17.38 11.11
N PRO A 416 -14.62 16.74 10.87
CA PRO A 416 -14.83 15.35 11.24
C PRO A 416 -13.95 14.40 10.42
N ASP A 417 -13.58 13.27 11.01
CA ASP A 417 -12.67 12.29 10.39
C ASP A 417 -13.34 11.62 9.17
N MET A 418 -14.59 11.19 9.31
CA MET A 418 -15.38 10.63 8.20
C MET A 418 -16.77 11.25 8.11
N ILE A 419 -17.21 11.48 6.88
CA ILE A 419 -18.59 11.89 6.57
C ILE A 419 -19.21 10.89 5.62
N ILE A 420 -20.43 10.45 5.93
CA ILE A 420 -21.28 9.69 5.02
C ILE A 420 -22.46 10.57 4.62
N GLU A 421 -22.54 10.88 3.33
CA GLU A 421 -23.68 11.59 2.74
C GLU A 421 -24.54 10.64 1.92
N ILE A 422 -25.85 10.67 2.13
CA ILE A 422 -26.80 9.84 1.41
C ILE A 422 -27.75 10.71 0.61
N ASN A 423 -27.89 10.36 -0.67
CA ASN A 423 -28.87 10.94 -1.58
C ASN A 423 -29.81 9.84 -2.08
N ASN A 424 -31.11 10.05 -1.96
CA ASN A 424 -32.14 9.20 -2.54
C ASN A 424 -32.80 9.91 -3.73
N SER A 425 -32.68 9.38 -4.95
CA SER A 425 -33.27 9.98 -6.16
C SER A 425 -34.80 9.96 -6.16
N ASN A 426 -35.45 8.97 -5.53
CA ASN A 426 -36.91 8.82 -5.56
C ASN A 426 -37.64 9.79 -4.63
N ALA A 427 -37.05 10.17 -3.48
CA ALA A 427 -37.59 11.24 -2.63
C ALA A 427 -37.55 12.62 -3.34
N CYS A 428 -36.73 12.75 -4.39
CA CYS A 428 -36.47 14.01 -5.08
C CYS A 428 -37.27 14.19 -6.38
N ALA A 429 -38.14 13.25 -6.77
CA ALA A 429 -38.96 13.35 -7.97
C ALA A 429 -40.10 14.37 -7.76
N GLY A 430 -39.85 15.64 -8.09
CA GLY A 430 -40.81 16.74 -7.96
C GLY A 430 -40.42 17.84 -6.97
N MET A 431 -39.32 17.68 -6.23
CA MET A 431 -38.82 18.70 -5.30
C MET A 431 -37.76 19.59 -5.96
N SER A 432 -37.76 20.89 -5.63
CA SER A 432 -36.74 21.85 -6.06
C SER A 432 -35.32 21.36 -5.69
N LYS A 433 -34.30 21.69 -6.50
CA LYS A 433 -32.89 21.35 -6.26
C LYS A 433 -32.40 21.74 -4.85
N SER A 434 -33.02 22.74 -4.24
CA SER A 434 -32.73 23.25 -2.89
C SER A 434 -33.32 22.42 -1.74
N SER A 435 -34.26 21.50 -2.02
CA SER A 435 -35.00 20.73 -1.00
C SER A 435 -34.71 19.23 -1.05
N ARG A 436 -33.63 18.82 -1.73
CA ARG A 436 -33.19 17.41 -1.69
C ARG A 436 -32.70 17.13 -0.27
N GLU A 437 -33.42 16.31 0.49
CA GLU A 437 -32.97 15.83 1.78
C GLU A 437 -31.66 15.05 1.60
N ARG A 438 -30.54 15.71 1.89
CA ARG A 438 -29.24 15.06 2.05
C ARG A 438 -29.11 14.70 3.52
N ALA A 439 -29.12 13.41 3.82
CA ALA A 439 -28.81 12.96 5.17
C ALA A 439 -27.28 12.88 5.30
N ILE A 440 -26.72 13.61 6.26
CA ILE A 440 -25.29 13.64 6.54
C ILE A 440 -25.04 13.04 7.92
N TYR A 441 -24.09 12.13 7.99
CA TYR A 441 -23.66 11.42 9.19
C TYR A 441 -22.16 11.62 9.37
N ALA A 442 -21.73 11.97 10.59
CA ALA A 442 -20.33 12.12 10.93
C ALA A 442 -19.86 10.98 11.82
N PHE A 443 -18.67 10.48 11.54
CA PHE A 443 -17.98 9.51 12.36
C PHE A 443 -16.60 10.05 12.72
N ASP A 444 -16.23 9.91 13.97
CA ASP A 444 -14.97 10.40 14.51
C ASP A 444 -14.25 9.23 15.19
N ALA A 445 -13.04 8.91 14.72
CA ALA A 445 -12.28 7.77 15.18
C ALA A 445 -11.31 8.19 16.27
N LYS A 446 -11.39 7.52 17.43
CA LYS A 446 -10.58 7.85 18.59
C LYS A 446 -9.99 6.58 19.17
N TYR A 447 -8.69 6.38 18.95
CA TYR A 447 -7.94 5.23 19.49
C TYR A 447 -7.55 5.48 20.96
N ARG A 448 -8.56 5.64 21.82
CA ARG A 448 -8.43 5.85 23.26
C ARG A 448 -9.76 5.52 23.95
N ARG A 449 -9.70 5.18 25.23
CA ARG A 449 -10.85 4.81 26.05
C ARG A 449 -10.57 5.10 27.53
N GLU A 450 -11.63 5.25 28.30
CA GLU A 450 -11.60 5.42 29.76
C GLU A 450 -12.34 4.26 30.41
N ASP A 451 -11.86 3.79 31.57
CA ASP A 451 -12.58 2.81 32.37
C ASP A 451 -13.58 3.54 33.28
N TYR A 452 -14.86 3.23 33.12
CA TYR A 452 -15.92 3.70 33.99
C TYR A 452 -16.58 2.51 34.69
N ASN A 453 -16.21 2.29 35.95
CA ASN A 453 -16.73 1.21 36.80
C ASN A 453 -16.60 -0.20 36.17
N GLY A 454 -15.49 -0.48 35.50
CA GLY A 454 -15.23 -1.77 34.83
C GLY A 454 -15.81 -1.86 33.42
N THR A 455 -16.32 -0.75 32.87
CA THR A 455 -16.84 -0.66 31.49
C THR A 455 -16.01 0.34 30.71
N TRP A 456 -15.46 -0.08 29.56
CA TRP A 456 -14.71 0.81 28.69
C TRP A 456 -15.65 1.76 27.93
N ILE A 457 -15.43 3.05 28.08
CA ILE A 457 -16.22 4.12 27.45
C ILE A 457 -15.32 5.06 26.63
N PRO A 458 -15.87 5.80 25.64
CA PRO A 458 -15.13 6.89 25.01
C PRO A 458 -14.93 8.04 26.01
N MET A 459 -13.91 8.86 25.78
CA MET A 459 -13.67 10.06 26.58
C MET A 459 -14.87 11.00 26.46
N ARG A 460 -15.28 11.63 27.58
CA ARG A 460 -16.40 12.58 27.58
C ARG A 460 -16.18 13.73 26.59
N GLU A 461 -14.96 14.23 26.50
CA GLU A 461 -14.59 15.29 25.55
C GLU A 461 -14.80 14.91 24.07
N ASP A 462 -14.73 13.62 23.73
CA ASP A 462 -14.99 13.15 22.37
C ASP A 462 -16.49 13.13 22.05
N ILE A 463 -17.34 12.85 23.04
CA ILE A 463 -18.80 12.98 22.92
C ILE A 463 -19.20 14.46 22.79
N ASP A 464 -18.57 15.35 23.56
CA ASP A 464 -18.83 16.80 23.49
C ASP A 464 -18.51 17.37 22.09
N LYS A 465 -17.45 16.86 21.43
CA LYS A 465 -17.18 17.19 20.02
C LYS A 465 -18.30 16.75 19.09
N MET A 466 -18.98 15.63 19.36
CA MET A 466 -20.11 15.18 18.54
C MET A 466 -21.32 16.12 18.66
N HIS A 467 -21.55 16.68 19.86
CA HIS A 467 -22.53 17.75 20.04
C HIS A 467 -22.18 18.98 19.20
N ALA A 468 -20.90 19.38 19.23
CA ALA A 468 -20.42 20.50 18.42
C ALA A 468 -20.61 20.25 16.91
N TYR A 469 -20.20 19.08 16.40
CA TYR A 469 -20.41 18.73 14.99
C TYR A 469 -21.88 18.71 14.60
N ARG A 470 -22.73 18.07 15.42
CA ARG A 470 -24.17 18.00 15.12
C ARG A 470 -24.76 19.38 14.97
N ASP A 471 -24.51 20.27 15.92
CA ASP A 471 -25.23 21.54 15.99
C ASP A 471 -24.59 22.64 15.14
N ALA A 472 -23.29 22.55 14.83
CA ALA A 472 -22.56 23.57 14.05
C ALA A 472 -22.28 23.20 12.59
N ILE A 473 -22.54 21.95 12.14
CA ILE A 473 -22.48 21.57 10.71
C ILE A 473 -23.86 21.78 10.05
N GLY A 474 -23.89 22.64 9.03
CA GLY A 474 -25.13 23.10 8.44
C GLY A 474 -24.94 23.80 7.10
N GLN A 475 -25.96 24.55 6.71
CA GLN A 475 -25.95 25.39 5.53
C GLN A 475 -26.70 26.68 5.82
N VAL A 476 -26.14 27.82 5.40
CA VAL A 476 -26.86 29.10 5.41
C VAL A 476 -27.80 29.16 4.20
N ILE A 477 -29.10 29.25 4.45
CA ILE A 477 -30.16 29.42 3.45
C ILE A 477 -30.93 30.68 3.80
N ASP A 478 -31.02 31.63 2.87
CA ASP A 478 -31.75 32.90 3.06
C ASP A 478 -31.40 33.61 4.37
N THR A 479 -30.11 33.64 4.73
CA THR A 479 -29.50 34.19 5.95
C THR A 479 -29.68 33.39 7.25
N ASP A 480 -30.51 32.35 7.26
CA ASP A 480 -30.68 31.46 8.40
C ASP A 480 -29.78 30.22 8.30
N PHE A 481 -29.12 29.88 9.40
CA PHE A 481 -28.33 28.65 9.48
C PHE A 481 -29.25 27.46 9.76
N GLN A 482 -29.27 26.50 8.83
CA GLN A 482 -30.00 25.25 8.98
C GLN A 482 -29.04 24.09 9.21
N ARG A 483 -29.28 23.33 10.28
CA ARG A 483 -28.53 22.11 10.61
C ARG A 483 -28.84 21.01 9.62
N ILE A 484 -27.80 20.40 9.05
CA ILE A 484 -27.93 19.30 8.07
C ILE A 484 -27.44 17.96 8.61
N LEU A 485 -26.61 17.96 9.65
CA LEU A 485 -26.10 16.74 10.25
C LEU A 485 -27.21 16.03 11.04
N LYS A 486 -27.46 14.76 10.72
CA LYS A 486 -28.45 13.92 11.40
C LYS A 486 -27.86 13.22 12.62
N SER A 487 -26.62 12.73 12.49
CA SER A 487 -25.94 12.05 13.58
C SER A 487 -24.42 12.28 13.56
N ALA A 488 -23.81 12.28 14.74
CA ALA A 488 -22.37 12.31 14.96
C ALA A 488 -22.00 11.22 15.98
N VAL A 489 -21.12 10.30 15.60
CA VAL A 489 -20.79 9.10 16.39
C VAL A 489 -19.28 8.99 16.61
N VAL A 490 -18.86 8.73 17.84
CA VAL A 490 -17.47 8.37 18.17
C VAL A 490 -17.27 6.87 18.00
N LEU A 491 -16.23 6.47 17.26
CA LEU A 491 -15.78 5.10 17.11
C LEU A 491 -14.50 4.90 17.93
N PHE A 492 -14.51 3.93 18.85
CA PHE A 492 -13.41 3.73 19.82
C PHE A 492 -13.11 2.24 20.07
N PRO A 493 -11.87 1.87 20.43
CA PRO A 493 -11.44 0.48 20.51
C PRO A 493 -11.93 -0.20 21.80
N ALA A 494 -13.15 -0.74 21.78
CA ALA A 494 -13.71 -1.54 22.87
C ALA A 494 -14.60 -2.65 22.33
N GLN A 495 -14.84 -3.68 23.15
CA GLN A 495 -15.81 -4.73 22.85
C GLN A 495 -17.23 -4.21 23.08
N VAL A 496 -18.21 -4.80 22.38
CA VAL A 496 -19.63 -4.57 22.68
C VAL A 496 -20.05 -5.54 23.78
N ASP A 497 -20.08 -5.07 25.02
CA ASP A 497 -20.62 -5.83 26.15
C ASP A 497 -22.01 -5.32 26.57
N SER A 498 -22.73 -6.15 27.34
CA SER A 498 -24.07 -5.80 27.81
C SER A 498 -24.07 -4.60 28.76
N ALA A 499 -22.97 -4.36 29.47
CA ALA A 499 -22.81 -3.21 30.35
C ALA A 499 -22.82 -1.91 29.53
N TYR A 500 -22.03 -1.82 28.46
CA TYR A 500 -21.96 -0.65 27.59
C TYR A 500 -23.26 -0.42 26.82
N GLN A 501 -23.97 -1.47 26.40
CA GLN A 501 -25.26 -1.32 25.73
C GLN A 501 -26.32 -0.61 26.60
N THR A 502 -26.20 -0.71 27.93
CA THR A 502 -27.06 0.02 28.88
C THR A 502 -26.55 1.43 29.23
N HIS A 503 -25.31 1.76 28.83
CA HIS A 503 -24.68 3.03 29.15
C HIS A 503 -25.35 4.20 28.41
N ALA A 504 -25.30 5.39 29.02
CA ALA A 504 -25.90 6.61 28.46
C ALA A 504 -25.36 6.95 27.06
N PHE A 505 -24.06 6.74 26.81
CA PHE A 505 -23.43 7.02 25.51
C PHE A 505 -23.82 6.05 24.38
N TYR A 506 -24.27 4.84 24.72
CA TYR A 506 -24.80 3.90 23.72
C TYR A 506 -26.27 4.20 23.43
N THR A 507 -27.08 4.34 24.49
CA THR A 507 -28.51 4.67 24.35
C THR A 507 -28.75 6.01 23.65
N SER A 508 -27.82 6.97 23.79
CA SER A 508 -27.89 8.26 23.12
C SER A 508 -27.76 8.19 21.59
N LEU A 509 -27.23 7.08 21.03
CA LEU A 509 -27.14 6.86 19.58
C LEU A 509 -28.52 6.98 18.89
N SER A 510 -29.60 6.59 19.59
CA SER A 510 -30.97 6.75 19.12
C SER A 510 -31.39 8.21 18.90
N TYR A 511 -30.75 9.17 19.59
CA TYR A 511 -30.91 10.62 19.40
C TYR A 511 -29.87 11.23 18.45
N GLY A 512 -29.06 10.38 17.80
CA GLY A 512 -28.07 10.79 16.81
C GLY A 512 -26.72 11.23 17.39
N ILE A 513 -26.45 11.07 18.69
CA ILE A 513 -25.11 11.32 19.27
C ILE A 513 -24.73 10.16 20.18
N GLY A 514 -23.54 9.60 20.03
CA GLY A 514 -23.08 8.60 20.99
C GLY A 514 -21.72 8.02 20.66
N GLY A 515 -21.38 6.98 21.40
CA GLY A 515 -20.19 6.16 21.17
C GLY A 515 -20.59 4.78 20.69
N LEU A 516 -19.94 4.30 19.64
CA LEU A 516 -20.10 2.95 19.13
C LEU A 516 -18.74 2.22 19.22
N PRO A 517 -18.67 1.09 19.96
CA PRO A 517 -17.42 0.34 20.09
C PRO A 517 -17.03 -0.28 18.75
N LEU A 518 -15.76 -0.17 18.38
CA LEU A 518 -15.21 -0.71 17.16
C LEU A 518 -13.76 -1.18 17.38
N LEU A 519 -13.60 -2.47 17.66
CA LEU A 519 -12.30 -3.08 17.99
C LEU A 519 -11.76 -3.86 16.78
N PRO A 520 -10.49 -3.66 16.38
CA PRO A 520 -9.88 -4.45 15.31
C PRO A 520 -9.97 -5.95 15.57
N GLY A 521 -10.42 -6.71 14.57
CA GLY A 521 -10.53 -8.18 14.65
C GLY A 521 -11.73 -8.71 15.44
N ASP A 522 -12.57 -7.85 16.03
CA ASP A 522 -13.77 -8.29 16.76
C ASP A 522 -15.01 -8.29 15.85
N ALA A 523 -15.52 -9.48 15.54
CA ALA A 523 -16.70 -9.64 14.67
C ALA A 523 -17.99 -9.09 15.28
N ASN A 524 -18.09 -9.00 16.62
CA ASN A 524 -19.28 -8.48 17.28
C ASN A 524 -19.40 -6.96 17.09
N THR A 525 -18.31 -6.22 17.25
CA THR A 525 -18.29 -4.76 16.98
C THR A 525 -18.62 -4.45 15.52
N LEU A 526 -18.11 -5.23 14.57
CA LEU A 526 -18.46 -5.10 13.14
C LEU A 526 -19.94 -5.37 12.87
N SER A 527 -20.52 -6.38 13.54
CA SER A 527 -21.94 -6.69 13.42
C SER A 527 -22.81 -5.56 13.98
N ALA A 528 -22.45 -5.00 15.14
CA ALA A 528 -23.12 -3.85 15.74
C ALA A 528 -23.05 -2.61 14.83
N LEU A 529 -21.89 -2.34 14.21
CA LEU A 529 -21.75 -1.27 13.21
C LEU A 529 -22.67 -1.50 12.01
N LYS A 530 -22.74 -2.73 11.50
CA LYS A 530 -23.61 -3.08 10.37
C LYS A 530 -25.08 -2.91 10.71
N GLU A 531 -25.50 -3.26 11.92
CA GLU A 531 -26.85 -3.05 12.43
C GLU A 531 -27.16 -1.56 12.56
N TYR A 532 -26.27 -0.78 13.19
CA TYR A 532 -26.42 0.66 13.32
C TYR A 532 -26.60 1.35 11.96
N ILE A 533 -25.78 1.02 10.95
CA ILE A 533 -25.91 1.57 9.59
C ILE A 533 -27.27 1.19 8.98
N LYS A 534 -27.75 -0.04 9.16
CA LYS A 534 -29.05 -0.44 8.62
C LYS A 534 -30.21 0.29 9.29
N GLU A 535 -30.16 0.46 10.61
CA GLU A 535 -31.27 1.00 11.41
C GLU A 535 -31.34 2.53 11.43
N HIS A 536 -30.21 3.23 11.34
CA HIS A 536 -30.18 4.70 11.52
C HIS A 536 -29.79 5.47 10.26
N ILE A 537 -29.17 4.81 9.29
CA ILE A 537 -28.64 5.43 8.08
C ILE A 537 -29.45 5.04 6.84
N LEU A 538 -29.94 3.81 6.79
CA LEU A 538 -30.64 3.25 5.61
C LEU A 538 -32.15 3.04 5.80
N SER A 539 -32.66 3.21 7.02
CA SER A 539 -34.10 3.24 7.36
C SER A 539 -34.77 4.48 6.79
#